data_AF-A0A7W5AA77-F1
#
_entry.id   AF-A0A7W5AA77-F1
#
_cell.length_a   1.000
_cell.length_b   1.000
_cell.length_c   1.000
_cell.angle_alpha   90.00
_cell.angle_beta   90.00
_cell.angle_gamma   90.00
#
_symmetry.space_group_name_H-M   'P 1'
#
loop_
_entity.id
_entity.type
_entity.pdbx_description
1 polymer ?
#
loop_
_entity_poly.entity_id
_entity_poly.type
_entity_poly.pdbx_seq_one_letter_code
_entity_poly.pdbx_strand_id
1 'polypeptide(L)'
;MGPLASISRLAGSASSPPVGSQVQLRVDYVVNIVTQTHRGQSEDAVRKAIEDQLRSFGVVPNNRQVAQYACAISSLPPIPLDS
;
A
#
# COMPACT_ATOMS: atom_id res chain seq x y z
N MET A 1 -44.40 -1.08 0.48
CA MET A 1 -43.20 -0.21 0.47
C MET A 1 -42.19 -0.75 1.47
N GLY A 2 -40.92 -0.86 1.08
CA GLY A 2 -39.83 -1.42 1.90
C GLY A 2 -39.25 -0.46 2.95
N PRO A 3 -38.00 -0.66 3.40
CA PRO A 3 -37.70 -1.38 4.64
C PRO A 3 -36.86 -0.52 5.60
N LEU A 4 -36.97 -0.74 6.92
CA LEU A 4 -35.97 -0.25 7.88
C LEU A 4 -35.12 -1.43 8.32
N ALA A 5 -33.94 -1.47 7.70
CA ALA A 5 -32.95 -2.51 7.78
C ALA A 5 -32.46 -2.74 9.21
N SER A 6 -32.27 -4.02 9.51
CA SER A 6 -31.69 -4.58 10.72
C SER A 6 -30.29 -4.01 11.01
N ILE A 7 -30.21 -2.95 11.80
CA ILE A 7 -28.97 -2.53 12.46
C ILE A 7 -28.84 -3.34 13.75
N SER A 8 -28.61 -4.63 13.63
CA SER A 8 -28.33 -5.51 14.76
C SER A 8 -27.49 -6.68 14.27
N ARG A 9 -26.21 -6.41 14.04
CA ARG A 9 -25.14 -7.41 14.06
C ARG A 9 -23.81 -6.67 13.91
N LEU A 10 -23.20 -6.28 15.03
CA LEU A 10 -21.74 -6.23 15.21
C LEU A 10 -21.41 -5.73 16.63
N ALA A 11 -22.09 -6.29 17.64
CA ALA A 11 -21.52 -6.47 18.97
C ALA A 11 -21.14 -7.95 19.06
N GLY A 12 -19.91 -8.28 18.65
CA GLY A 12 -19.45 -9.66 18.57
C GLY A 12 -17.98 -9.70 18.21
N SER A 13 -17.15 -9.84 19.24
CA SER A 13 -15.72 -10.08 19.19
C SER A 13 -14.85 -8.89 18.80
N ALA A 14 -14.01 -8.48 19.76
CA ALA A 14 -12.70 -7.87 19.51
C ALA A 14 -11.92 -8.80 18.57
N SER A 15 -12.19 -8.69 17.28
CA SER A 15 -11.53 -9.46 16.25
C SER A 15 -10.50 -8.51 15.70
N SER A 16 -9.23 -8.72 16.09
CA SER A 16 -8.07 -8.12 15.44
C SER A 16 -8.38 -7.93 13.95
N PRO A 17 -8.14 -6.74 13.36
CA PRO A 17 -8.37 -6.53 11.94
C PRO A 17 -7.80 -7.73 11.18
N PRO A 18 -8.54 -8.33 10.23
CA PRO A 18 -8.11 -9.56 9.58
C PRO A 18 -6.66 -9.36 9.15
N VAL A 19 -5.74 -10.22 9.58
CA VAL A 19 -4.27 -9.99 9.44
C VAL A 19 -3.89 -9.55 8.01
N GLY A 20 -4.64 -10.01 7.01
CA GLY A 20 -4.52 -9.56 5.62
C GLY A 20 -4.76 -8.04 5.39
N SER A 21 -5.72 -7.40 6.06
CA SER A 21 -5.94 -5.95 5.95
C SER A 21 -4.81 -5.15 6.58
N GLN A 22 -4.20 -5.66 7.66
CA GLN A 22 -3.05 -4.99 8.27
C GLN A 22 -1.80 -5.07 7.38
N VAL A 23 -1.58 -6.18 6.69
CA VAL A 23 -0.52 -6.32 5.68
C VAL A 23 -0.77 -5.38 4.51
N GLN A 24 -2.01 -5.28 4.05
CA GLN A 24 -2.37 -4.43 2.91
C GLN A 24 -2.18 -2.94 3.22
N LEU A 25 -2.52 -2.49 4.44
CA LEU A 25 -2.26 -1.13 4.91
C LEU A 25 -0.76 -0.82 4.98
N ARG A 26 0.08 -1.78 5.40
CA ARG A 26 1.54 -1.62 5.42
C ARG A 26 2.10 -1.50 4.01
N VAL A 27 1.63 -2.32 3.07
CA VAL A 27 2.02 -2.23 1.65
C VAL A 27 1.65 -0.87 1.07
N ASP A 28 0.41 -0.42 1.29
CA ASP A 28 -0.08 0.86 0.80
C ASP A 28 0.74 2.03 1.37
N TYR A 29 1.05 1.98 2.67
CA TYR A 29 1.91 2.97 3.33
C TYR A 29 3.33 3.01 2.74
N VAL A 30 3.96 1.84 2.53
CA VAL A 30 5.29 1.74 1.90
C VAL A 30 5.25 2.29 0.48
N VAL A 31 4.28 1.86 -0.34
CA VAL A 31 4.09 2.34 -1.71
C VAL A 31 3.91 3.86 -1.72
N ASN A 32 3.14 4.43 -0.79
CA ASN A 32 2.96 5.87 -0.68
C ASN A 32 4.26 6.60 -0.31
N ILE A 33 5.06 6.08 0.62
CA ILE A 33 6.37 6.67 0.96
C ILE A 33 7.31 6.61 -0.24
N VAL A 34 7.44 5.44 -0.89
CA VAL A 34 8.31 5.30 -2.06
C VAL A 34 7.82 6.19 -3.20
N THR A 35 6.51 6.33 -3.38
CA THR A 35 5.93 7.27 -4.33
C THR A 35 6.37 8.70 -4.02
N GLN A 36 6.39 9.13 -2.76
CA GLN A 36 6.78 10.49 -2.40
C GLN A 36 8.30 10.73 -2.40
N THR A 37 9.11 9.69 -2.25
CA THR A 37 10.58 9.81 -2.14
C THR A 37 11.33 9.44 -3.41
N HIS A 38 10.77 8.54 -4.23
CA HIS A 38 11.40 7.97 -5.42
C HIS A 38 10.56 8.19 -6.71
N ARG A 39 9.54 9.06 -6.68
CA ARG A 39 8.81 9.45 -7.90
C ARG A 39 9.77 10.01 -8.95
N GLY A 40 9.66 9.52 -10.18
CA GLY A 40 10.55 9.90 -11.28
C GLY A 40 11.94 9.26 -11.25
N GLN A 41 12.21 8.34 -10.31
CA GLN A 41 13.41 7.49 -10.37
C GLN A 41 13.19 6.24 -11.22
N SER A 42 14.29 5.57 -11.56
CA SER A 42 14.29 4.31 -12.32
C SER A 42 13.53 3.21 -11.58
N GLU A 43 12.83 2.37 -12.34
CA GLU A 43 12.02 1.26 -11.81
C GLU A 43 12.81 0.37 -10.84
N ASP A 44 14.07 0.05 -11.15
CA ASP A 44 14.94 -0.77 -10.28
C ASP A 44 15.22 -0.12 -8.92
N ALA A 45 15.39 1.20 -8.87
CA ALA A 45 15.61 1.92 -7.61
C ALA A 45 14.34 1.90 -6.74
N VAL A 46 13.19 2.15 -7.36
CA VAL A 46 11.87 2.10 -6.72
C VAL A 46 11.56 0.69 -6.21
N ARG A 47 11.82 -0.34 -7.03
CA ARG A 47 11.60 -1.75 -6.68
C ARG A 47 12.39 -2.14 -5.44
N LYS A 48 13.69 -1.81 -5.42
CA LYS A 48 14.57 -2.09 -4.29
C LYS A 48 14.13 -1.36 -3.01
N ALA A 49 13.68 -0.11 -3.13
CA ALA A 49 13.17 0.66 -1.99
C ALA A 49 11.88 0.05 -1.40
N ILE A 50 10.93 -0.38 -2.26
CA ILE A 50 9.70 -1.05 -1.82
C ILE A 50 10.04 -2.37 -1.11
N GLU A 51 10.90 -3.20 -1.70
CA GLU A 51 11.29 -4.49 -1.12
C GLU A 51 11.92 -4.34 0.27
N ASP A 52 12.83 -3.37 0.42
CA ASP A 52 13.54 -3.12 1.67
C ASP A 52 12.58 -2.60 2.76
N GLN A 53 11.69 -1.66 2.42
CA GLN A 53 10.67 -1.18 3.34
C GLN A 53 9.65 -2.26 3.72
N LEU A 54 9.13 -3.04 2.76
CA LEU A 54 8.20 -4.13 3.06
C LEU A 54 8.82 -5.14 4.02
N ARG A 55 10.09 -5.51 3.79
CA ARG A 55 10.85 -6.41 4.66
C ARG A 55 11.03 -5.82 6.06
N SER A 56 11.33 -4.53 6.17
CA SER A 56 11.44 -3.81 7.46
C SER A 56 10.13 -3.85 8.27
N PHE A 57 8.99 -3.79 7.58
CA PHE A 57 7.65 -3.93 8.19
C PHE A 57 7.22 -5.38 8.43
N GLY A 58 8.09 -6.37 8.22
CA GLY A 58 7.79 -7.79 8.38
C GLY A 58 6.79 -8.33 7.35
N VAL A 59 6.63 -7.64 6.23
CA VAL A 59 5.78 -8.05 5.11
C VAL A 59 6.66 -8.73 4.06
N VAL A 60 6.27 -9.93 3.61
CA VAL A 60 6.96 -10.60 2.52
C VAL A 60 6.64 -9.87 1.21
N PRO A 61 7.64 -9.27 0.53
CA PRO A 61 7.39 -8.58 -0.71
C PRO A 61 7.01 -9.58 -1.80
N ASN A 62 5.88 -9.32 -2.47
CA ASN A 62 5.48 -10.08 -3.65
C ASN A 62 6.12 -9.45 -4.89
N ASN A 63 7.18 -10.06 -5.43
CA ASN A 63 7.92 -9.55 -6.60
C ASN A 63 7.02 -9.08 -7.76
N ARG A 64 5.89 -9.76 -8.00
CA ARG A 64 4.95 -9.36 -9.05
C ARG A 64 4.25 -8.03 -8.73
N GLN A 65 3.81 -7.85 -7.48
CA GLN A 65 3.18 -6.61 -7.03
C GLN A 65 4.21 -5.48 -6.94
N VAL A 66 5.41 -5.76 -6.43
CA VAL A 66 6.50 -4.79 -6.36
C VAL A 66 6.86 -4.27 -7.75
N ALA A 67 6.98 -5.12 -8.77
CA ALA A 67 7.21 -4.69 -10.15
C ALA A 67 6.08 -3.81 -10.70
N GLN A 68 4.82 -4.14 -10.40
CA GLN A 68 3.68 -3.29 -10.79
C GLN A 68 3.71 -1.92 -10.12
N TYR A 69 4.00 -1.87 -8.81
CA TYR A 69 4.15 -0.61 -8.08
C TYR A 69 5.35 0.18 -8.58
N ALA A 70 6.48 -0.47 -8.84
CA ALA A 70 7.68 0.17 -9.34
C ALA A 70 7.42 0.83 -10.71
N CYS A 71 6.79 0.10 -11.64
CA CYS A 71 6.42 0.60 -12.95
C CYS A 71 5.40 1.74 -12.86
N ALA A 72 4.42 1.66 -11.96
CA ALA A 72 3.46 2.72 -11.72
C ALA A 72 4.15 3.98 -11.17
N ILE A 73 5.02 3.85 -10.17
CA ILE A 73 5.72 4.97 -9.53
C ILE A 73 6.75 5.61 -10.46
N SER A 74 7.49 4.80 -11.24
CA SER A 74 8.43 5.32 -12.24
C SER A 74 7.71 6.03 -13.38
N SER A 75 6.46 5.64 -13.67
CA SER A 75 5.60 6.30 -14.68
C SER A 75 4.87 7.53 -14.15
N LEU A 76 4.88 7.78 -12.83
CA LEU A 76 4.26 8.99 -12.27
C LEU A 76 5.12 10.21 -12.59
N PRO A 77 4.50 11.36 -12.90
CA PRO A 77 5.24 12.60 -13.12
C PRO A 77 6.07 12.94 -11.87
N PRO A 78 7.30 13.45 -12.04
CA PRO A 78 8.12 13.90 -10.93
C PRO A 78 7.33 14.94 -10.12
N ILE A 79 7.55 14.93 -8.81
CA ILE A 79 6.86 15.85 -7.91
C ILE A 79 7.17 17.27 -8.40
N PRO A 80 6.14 18.08 -8.73
CA PRO A 80 6.38 19.45 -9.13
C PRO A 80 7.06 20.15 -7.95
N LEU A 81 8.30 20.62 -8.15
CA LEU A 81 8.86 21.64 -7.28
C LEU A 81 7.99 22.88 -7.49
N ASP A 82 7.06 23.11 -6.58
CA ASP A 82 6.32 24.37 -6.49
C ASP A 82 7.38 25.50 -6.43
N SER A 83 7.37 26.35 -7.45
CA SER A 83 8.31 27.46 -7.65
C SER A 83 7.77 28.76 -7.07
#